data_AF-A0A512NCQ6-F1
#
_entry.id   AF-A0A512NCQ6-F1
#
_cell.length_a   1.000
_cell.length_b   1.000
_cell.length_c   1.000
_cell.angle_alpha   90.00
_cell.angle_beta   90.00
_cell.angle_gamma   90.00
#
_symmetry.space_group_name_H-M   'P 1'
#
loop_
_entity.id
_entity.type
_entity.pdbx_description
1 polymer ?
#
loop_
_entity_poly.entity_id
_entity_poly.type
_entity_poly.pdbx_seq_one_letter_code
_entity_poly.pdbx_strand_id
1 'polypeptide(L)'
;MTVPSNKRKASTAMTGPVMVGIVITVDHVYLPLDAEGNVVAGWTAPNVSTSKVLRRTHLKAPADLARFLADRDQAEITTPAVGEGVQ
;
A
#
# COMPACT_ATOMS: atom_id res chain seq x y z
N MET A 1 -44.68 15.44 -6.78
CA MET A 1 -43.63 15.16 -7.78
C MET A 1 -42.27 15.34 -7.11
N THR A 2 -41.32 14.50 -7.52
CA THR A 2 -40.17 13.94 -6.80
C THR A 2 -39.08 14.93 -6.34
N VAL A 3 -38.46 14.62 -5.19
CA VAL A 3 -37.27 15.27 -4.59
C VAL A 3 -36.01 15.11 -5.46
N PRO A 4 -35.11 16.12 -5.54
CA PRO A 4 -33.85 15.95 -6.24
C PRO A 4 -32.85 15.17 -5.37
N SER A 5 -32.62 13.90 -5.73
CA SER A 5 -31.55 13.07 -5.18
C SER A 5 -30.19 13.58 -5.65
N ASN A 6 -29.62 14.54 -4.91
CA ASN A 6 -28.23 14.96 -5.07
C ASN A 6 -27.31 13.84 -4.56
N LYS A 7 -27.10 12.83 -5.40
CA LYS A 7 -26.11 11.76 -5.21
C LYS A 7 -24.73 12.40 -5.34
N ARG A 8 -24.21 12.95 -4.24
CA ARG A 8 -22.78 13.24 -4.10
C ARG A 8 -22.05 11.91 -4.30
N LYS A 9 -21.69 11.61 -5.55
CA LYS A 9 -20.73 10.56 -5.86
C LYS A 9 -19.47 10.99 -5.12
N ALA A 10 -19.19 10.26 -4.05
CA ALA A 10 -17.91 10.34 -3.37
C ALA A 10 -16.84 10.31 -4.46
N SER A 11 -16.00 11.34 -4.43
CA SER A 11 -14.83 11.50 -5.25
C SER A 11 -13.88 10.35 -4.95
N THR A 12 -14.11 9.17 -5.54
CA THR A 12 -13.08 8.14 -5.58
C THR A 12 -12.13 8.59 -6.68
N ALA A 13 -11.24 9.51 -6.31
CA ALA A 13 -10.07 9.81 -7.09
C ALA A 13 -9.42 8.47 -7.43
N MET A 14 -9.48 8.09 -8.70
CA MET A 14 -8.60 7.10 -9.30
C MET A 14 -7.20 7.71 -9.33
N THR A 15 -6.64 8.00 -8.16
CA THR A 15 -5.21 8.13 -8.01
C THR A 15 -4.72 6.69 -8.05
N GLY A 16 -3.91 6.32 -9.05
CA GLY A 16 -3.23 5.02 -9.03
C GLY A 16 -2.60 4.78 -7.65
N PRO A 17 -2.42 3.52 -7.23
CA PRO A 17 -1.99 3.21 -5.87
C PRO A 17 -0.73 4.00 -5.55
N VAL A 18 -0.88 5.02 -4.70
CA VAL A 18 0.23 5.89 -4.30
C VAL A 18 1.20 4.98 -3.56
N MET A 19 2.30 4.62 -4.20
CA MET A 19 3.28 3.73 -3.60
C MET A 19 4.11 4.51 -2.59
N VAL A 20 4.10 4.07 -1.33
CA VAL A 20 4.87 4.67 -0.24
C VAL A 20 5.93 3.68 0.22
N GLY A 21 7.05 4.22 0.70
CA GLY A 21 8.08 3.41 1.34
C GLY A 21 7.63 3.01 2.73
N ILE A 22 7.64 1.71 3.02
CA ILE A 22 7.41 1.16 4.35
C ILE A 22 8.59 0.32 4.81
N VAL A 23 8.76 0.25 6.12
CA VAL A 23 9.68 -0.65 6.80
C VAL A 23 8.85 -1.64 7.59
N ILE A 24 9.01 -2.93 7.33
CA ILE A 24 8.28 -3.95 8.09
C ILE A 24 8.87 -4.01 9.51
N THR A 25 8.01 -3.93 10.53
CA THR A 25 8.43 -3.96 11.95
C THR A 25 8.31 -5.35 12.57
N VAL A 26 7.67 -6.30 11.89
CA VAL A 26 7.44 -7.67 12.35
C VAL A 26 7.96 -8.73 11.37
N ASP A 27 8.33 -9.91 11.85
CA ASP A 27 8.89 -10.96 10.99
C ASP A 27 7.84 -11.91 10.38
N HIS A 28 6.56 -11.75 10.73
CA HIS A 28 5.47 -12.66 10.35
C HIS A 28 4.53 -12.07 9.29
N VAL A 29 5.00 -11.06 8.55
CA VAL A 29 4.25 -10.44 7.45
C VAL A 29 4.55 -11.16 6.14
N TYR A 30 3.49 -11.59 5.46
CA TYR A 30 3.56 -12.22 4.15
C TYR A 30 2.97 -11.26 3.14
N LEU A 31 3.81 -10.79 2.21
CA LEU A 31 3.40 -9.85 1.18
C LEU A 31 3.68 -10.43 -0.20
N PRO A 32 2.80 -10.18 -1.18
CA PRO A 32 3.08 -10.51 -2.56
C PRO A 32 4.10 -9.52 -3.09
N LEU A 33 5.35 -9.95 -3.14
CA LEU A 33 6.46 -9.18 -3.65
C LEU A 33 6.68 -9.51 -5.13
N ASP A 34 6.93 -8.48 -5.94
CA ASP A 34 7.42 -8.64 -7.31
C ASP A 34 8.90 -9.03 -7.32
N ALA A 35 9.48 -9.30 -8.50
CA ALA A 35 10.90 -9.59 -8.68
C ALA A 35 11.81 -8.47 -8.15
N GLU A 36 11.29 -7.23 -8.09
CA GLU A 36 11.98 -6.07 -7.51
C GLU A 36 11.85 -5.96 -5.98
N GLY A 37 11.12 -6.87 -5.32
CA GLY A 37 10.89 -6.81 -3.87
C GLY A 37 9.85 -5.78 -3.42
N ASN A 38 9.03 -5.27 -4.35
CA ASN A 38 7.95 -4.31 -4.08
C ASN A 38 6.60 -5.02 -3.97
N VAL A 39 5.65 -4.47 -3.18
CA VAL A 39 4.32 -5.06 -3.09
C VAL A 39 3.55 -4.83 -4.37
N VAL A 40 3.02 -5.91 -4.92
CA VAL A 40 2.19 -5.88 -6.12
C VAL A 40 0.89 -5.11 -5.84
N ALA A 41 0.61 -4.09 -6.65
CA ALA A 41 -0.62 -3.27 -6.55
C ALA A 41 -1.92 -4.08 -6.59
N GLY A 42 -1.90 -5.25 -7.26
CA GLY A 42 -2.99 -6.22 -7.35
C GLY A 42 -2.91 -7.35 -6.32
N TRP A 43 -2.44 -7.07 -5.10
CA TRP A 43 -2.27 -8.06 -4.02
C TRP A 43 -3.53 -8.86 -3.66
N THR A 44 -4.71 -8.39 -4.07
CA THR A 44 -6.00 -9.06 -3.90
C THR A 44 -6.26 -10.19 -4.93
N ALA A 45 -5.39 -10.38 -5.91
CA ALA A 45 -5.55 -11.45 -6.89
C ALA A 45 -5.26 -12.84 -6.28
N PRO A 46 -6.00 -13.90 -6.62
CA PRO A 46 -5.84 -15.22 -5.99
C PRO A 46 -4.54 -15.95 -6.38
N ASN A 47 -3.81 -15.46 -7.37
CA ASN A 47 -2.63 -16.12 -7.94
C ASN A 47 -1.29 -15.43 -7.60
N VAL A 48 -1.28 -14.50 -6.65
CA VAL A 48 -0.03 -13.83 -6.25
C VAL A 48 0.68 -14.65 -5.17
N SER A 49 1.90 -15.09 -5.48
CA SER A 49 2.77 -15.73 -4.50
C SER A 49 3.18 -14.72 -3.43
N THR A 50 2.86 -15.02 -2.17
CA THR A 50 3.33 -14.21 -1.05
C THR A 50 4.67 -14.74 -0.58
N SER A 51 5.61 -13.82 -0.33
CA SER A 51 6.88 -14.12 0.29
C SER A 51 6.89 -13.61 1.71
N LYS A 52 7.52 -14.37 2.60
CA LYS A 52 7.76 -13.92 3.96
C LYS A 52 8.70 -12.72 3.91
N VAL A 53 8.26 -11.61 4.48
CA VAL A 53 9.07 -10.39 4.58
C VAL A 53 9.73 -10.36 5.94
N LEU A 54 11.06 -10.24 5.94
CA LEU A 54 11.82 -10.15 7.18
C LEU A 54 11.55 -8.82 7.88
N ARG A 55 11.71 -8.83 9.20
CA ARG A 55 11.69 -7.59 9.97
C ARG A 55 12.79 -6.62 9.51
N ARG A 56 12.49 -5.33 9.53
CA ARG A 56 13.30 -4.20 9.04
C ARG A 56 13.56 -4.23 7.54
N THR A 57 12.78 -4.98 6.77
CA THR A 57 12.83 -4.91 5.30
C THR A 57 12.17 -3.64 4.82
N HIS A 58 12.87 -2.91 3.95
CA HIS A 58 12.36 -1.71 3.28
C HIS A 58 11.73 -2.12 1.96
N LEU A 59 10.48 -1.75 1.74
CA LEU A 59 9.76 -2.06 0.51
C LEU A 59 8.74 -0.98 0.16
N LYS A 60 8.33 -0.93 -1.10
CA LYS A 60 7.26 -0.04 -1.55
C LYS A 60 5.93 -0.77 -1.52
N ALA A 61 4.93 -0.17 -0.88
CA ALA A 61 3.57 -0.69 -0.82
C ALA A 61 2.56 0.39 -1.18
N PRO A 62 1.37 0.04 -1.69
CA PRO A 62 0.28 0.98 -1.84
C PRO A 62 -0.03 1.68 -0.50
N ALA A 63 -0.27 2.98 -0.51
CA ALA A 63 -0.51 3.79 0.69
C ALA A 63 -1.65 3.23 1.57
N ASP A 64 -2.67 2.66 0.95
CA ASP A 64 -3.79 2.01 1.65
C ASP A 64 -3.32 0.76 2.43
N LEU A 65 -2.50 -0.08 1.80
CA LEU A 65 -1.91 -1.26 2.44
C LEU A 65 -0.88 -0.85 3.51
N ALA A 66 -0.04 0.14 3.22
CA ALA A 66 0.92 0.69 4.16
C ALA A 66 0.23 1.22 5.43
N ARG A 67 -0.87 1.96 5.27
CA ARG A 67 -1.72 2.44 6.37
C ARG A 67 -2.30 1.28 7.17
N PHE A 68 -2.80 0.25 6.49
CA PHE A 68 -3.36 -0.94 7.13
C PHE A 68 -2.33 -1.73 7.94
N LEU A 69 -1.09 -1.86 7.43
CA LEU A 69 0.02 -2.49 8.14
C LEU A 69 0.47 -1.63 9.32
N ALA A 70 0.53 -0.30 9.15
CA ALA A 70 0.90 0.63 10.22
C ALA A 70 -0.11 0.69 11.36
N ASP A 71 -1.41 0.65 11.05
CA ASP A 71 -2.48 0.59 12.05
C ASP A 71 -2.36 -0.63 12.97
N ARG A 72 -1.79 -1.73 12.45
CA ARG A 72 -1.56 -2.98 13.17
C ARG A 72 -0.17 -3.11 13.79
N ASP A 73 0.62 -2.04 13.76
CA ASP A 73 2.02 -2.04 14.21
C ASP A 73 2.91 -3.07 13.45
N GLN A 74 2.51 -3.45 12.23
CA GLN A 74 3.20 -4.43 11.38
C GLN A 74 4.21 -3.79 10.41
N ALA A 75 4.03 -2.50 10.12
CA ALA A 75 4.96 -1.73 9.30
C ALA A 75 4.99 -0.26 9.72
N GLU A 76 6.11 0.41 9.48
CA GLU A 76 6.27 1.84 9.67
C GLU A 76 6.38 2.53 8.30
N ILE A 77 5.65 3.62 8.10
CA ILE A 77 5.70 4.39 6.84
C ILE A 77 6.90 5.34 6.92
N THR A 78 7.95 5.07 6.14
CA THR A 78 9.22 5.82 6.21
C THR A 78 9.38 6.87 5.11
N THR A 79 8.76 6.65 3.93
CA THR A 79 8.87 7.60 2.81
C THR A 79 7.47 7.88 2.27
N PRO A 80 6.91 9.10 2.47
CA PRO A 80 5.75 9.51 1.69
C PRO A 80 6.19 9.56 0.23
N ALA A 81 5.35 9.10 -0.70
CA ALA A 81 5.62 9.03 -2.13
C ALA A 81 6.17 10.37 -2.66
N VAL A 82 7.49 10.52 -2.67
CA VAL A 82 8.21 11.70 -3.13
C VAL A 82 9.26 11.16 -4.07
N GLY A 83 9.10 11.50 -5.36
CA GLY A 83 10.15 11.35 -6.34
C GLY A 83 11.41 11.98 -5.75
N GLU A 84 12.47 11.18 -5.65
CA GLU A 84 13.74 11.64 -5.12
C GLU A 84 14.23 12.82 -5.96
N GLY A 85 14.06 14.02 -5.40
CA GLY A 85 14.86 15.17 -5.72
C GLY A 85 16.28 14.88 -5.29
N VAL A 86 17.09 14.49 -6.26
CA VAL A 86 18.55 14.53 -6.16
C VAL A 86 18.95 15.99 -5.96
N GLN A 87 19.66 16.26 -4.86
CA GLN A 87 20.38 17.52 -4.63
C GLN A 87 21.60 17.62 -5.54
#